data_AF-A0A8T6LXB9-F1
#
_entry.id   AF-A0A8T6LXB9-F1
#
_cell.length_a   1.000
_cell.length_b   1.000
_cell.length_c   1.000
_cell.angle_alpha   90.00
_cell.angle_beta   90.00
_cell.angle_gamma   90.00
#
_symmetry.space_group_name_H-M   'P 1'
#
loop_
_entity.id
_entity.type
_entity.pdbx_description
1 polymer ?
#
loop_
_entity_poly.entity_id
_entity_poly.type
_entity_poly.pdbx_seq_one_letter_code
_entity_poly.pdbx_strand_id
1 'polypeptide(L)'
;MGGRNKRIWQTEVPERAPLIVGVISCAVLTVWNLSRGLNLWAGYNFGGAMMALLALLILWKGRAHIPALPLWIGYSASMLHFFGGSLGAADSDLGPLCFDGMNPGEWLCADGVNGMYHVHPWWDKLVHVMNSTALAIAWSLGWRRMSEYNGWQLSPRVVAFTAFSLSVAIGVAYEVYEFFGKTFFQTIDQGGYVNTATDLVSDMLGAGLGVLFTHFYDPMNKTSDKSGQSPLPPQVTLTNNGSTPIMAIGAILSFDFLLLNGGIVNSDYDFIGQLMLTSLFVSGLMVARRLFLNSQAKQQKQG
;
A
#
# COMPACT_ATOMS: atom_id res chain seq x y z
N MET A 1 -6.97 -49.15 4.63
CA MET A 1 -7.76 -47.94 4.93
C MET A 1 -6.81 -46.77 5.04
N GLY A 2 -6.82 -45.88 4.04
CA GLY A 2 -5.80 -44.85 3.83
C GLY A 2 -5.93 -43.68 4.82
N GLY A 3 -4.89 -43.46 5.61
CA GLY A 3 -4.67 -42.22 6.33
C GLY A 3 -4.41 -41.10 5.32
N ARG A 4 -5.40 -40.23 5.13
CA ARG A 4 -5.22 -38.97 4.41
C ARG A 4 -4.18 -38.15 5.16
N ASN A 5 -2.94 -38.12 4.65
CA ASN A 5 -1.97 -37.07 4.93
C ASN A 5 -2.59 -35.75 4.46
N LYS A 6 -3.39 -35.11 5.31
CA LYS A 6 -3.69 -33.68 5.15
C LYS A 6 -2.36 -32.97 5.36
N ARG A 7 -1.84 -32.38 4.29
CA ARG A 7 -0.66 -31.51 4.38
C ARG A 7 -0.98 -30.40 5.38
N ILE A 8 -0.07 -30.12 6.31
CA ILE A 8 -0.25 -29.13 7.41
C ILE A 8 -0.77 -27.76 6.91
N TRP A 9 -0.48 -27.41 5.66
CA TRP A 9 -0.99 -26.22 4.97
C TRP A 9 -2.49 -26.23 4.63
N GLN A 10 -3.23 -27.31 4.92
CA GLN A 10 -4.67 -27.45 4.60
C GLN A 10 -5.60 -27.18 5.79
N THR A 11 -5.08 -26.93 7.00
CA THR A 11 -5.92 -26.88 8.21
C THR A 11 -6.10 -25.50 8.82
N GLU A 12 -5.27 -24.52 8.48
CA GLU A 12 -5.46 -23.13 8.88
C GLU A 12 -5.19 -22.23 7.70
N VAL A 13 -6.04 -21.21 7.52
CA VAL A 13 -5.90 -20.19 6.48
C VAL A 13 -5.03 -19.11 7.12
N PRO A 14 -3.69 -19.13 6.90
CA PRO A 14 -2.75 -18.37 7.71
C PRO A 14 -2.92 -16.84 7.55
N GLU A 15 -3.65 -16.39 6.53
CA GLU A 15 -4.05 -15.00 6.31
C GLU A 15 -5.10 -14.48 7.30
N ARG A 16 -5.82 -15.34 8.04
CA ARG A 16 -6.89 -14.90 8.95
C ARG A 16 -6.34 -14.20 10.19
N ALA A 17 -5.26 -14.72 10.75
CA ALA A 17 -4.67 -14.19 11.98
C ALA A 17 -4.30 -12.69 11.86
N PRO A 18 -3.48 -12.24 10.89
CA PRO A 18 -3.10 -10.84 10.79
C PRO A 18 -4.31 -9.90 10.56
N LEU A 19 -5.33 -10.35 9.84
CA LEU A 19 -6.53 -9.55 9.57
C LEU A 19 -7.45 -9.45 10.80
N ILE A 20 -7.67 -10.54 11.51
CA ILE A 20 -8.45 -10.54 12.76
C ILE A 20 -7.75 -9.66 13.80
N VAL A 21 -6.43 -9.82 13.96
CA VAL A 21 -5.64 -8.96 14.84
C VAL A 21 -5.74 -7.49 14.38
N GLY A 22 -5.65 -7.21 13.08
CA GLY A 22 -5.89 -5.88 12.51
C GLY A 22 -7.23 -5.27 12.91
N VAL A 23 -8.33 -6.00 12.74
CA VAL A 23 -9.68 -5.54 13.12
C VAL A 23 -9.75 -5.23 14.62
N ILE A 24 -9.23 -6.14 15.47
CA ILE A 24 -9.26 -5.97 16.93
C ILE A 24 -8.42 -4.77 17.34
N SER A 25 -7.17 -4.66 16.88
CA SER A 25 -6.27 -3.57 17.23
C SER A 25 -6.85 -2.21 16.82
N CYS A 26 -7.33 -2.08 15.57
CA CYS A 26 -7.96 -0.84 15.10
C CYS A 26 -9.23 -0.49 15.89
N ALA A 27 -10.06 -1.47 16.24
CA ALA A 27 -11.26 -1.22 17.05
C ALA A 27 -10.91 -0.73 18.45
N VAL A 28 -9.92 -1.34 19.10
CA VAL A 28 -9.41 -0.91 20.41
C VAL A 28 -8.85 0.51 20.33
N LEU A 29 -8.01 0.81 19.33
CA LEU A 29 -7.46 2.15 19.12
C LEU A 29 -8.55 3.19 18.83
N THR A 30 -9.61 2.81 18.10
CA THR A 30 -10.77 3.69 17.86
C THR A 30 -11.40 4.11 19.19
N VAL A 31 -11.73 3.14 20.05
CA VAL A 31 -12.35 3.41 21.36
C VAL A 31 -11.41 4.23 22.24
N TRP A 32 -10.12 3.89 22.26
CA TRP A 32 -9.12 4.61 23.06
C TRP A 32 -8.94 6.06 22.61
N ASN A 33 -8.95 6.33 21.31
CA ASN A 33 -8.86 7.69 20.78
C ASN A 33 -10.13 8.50 21.06
N LEU A 34 -11.31 7.91 20.88
CA LEU A 34 -12.58 8.56 21.23
C LEU A 34 -12.63 8.92 22.72
N SER A 35 -12.15 8.04 23.61
CA SER A 35 -12.11 8.32 25.06
C SER A 35 -11.20 9.48 25.45
N ARG A 36 -10.30 9.90 24.54
CA ARG A 36 -9.35 11.01 24.75
C ARG A 36 -9.66 12.24 23.89
N GLY A 37 -10.80 12.27 23.20
CA GLY A 37 -11.15 13.36 22.28
C GLY A 37 -10.33 13.42 20.98
N LEU A 38 -9.53 12.40 20.68
CA LEU A 38 -8.63 12.36 19.52
C LEU A 38 -9.37 11.92 18.25
N ASN A 39 -10.35 12.71 17.82
CA ASN A 39 -11.34 12.33 16.79
C ASN A 39 -10.72 12.01 15.42
N LEU A 40 -9.63 12.70 15.03
CA LEU A 40 -8.93 12.44 13.77
C LEU A 40 -8.41 10.99 13.71
N TRP A 41 -7.62 10.60 14.71
CA TRP A 41 -7.07 9.24 14.79
C TRP A 41 -8.12 8.19 15.11
N ALA A 42 -9.18 8.53 15.84
CA ALA A 42 -10.34 7.64 15.98
C ALA A 42 -10.96 7.32 14.61
N GLY A 43 -11.13 8.33 13.75
CA GLY A 43 -11.62 8.16 12.38
C GLY A 43 -10.71 7.27 11.52
N TYR A 44 -9.40 7.51 11.54
CA TYR A 44 -8.44 6.67 10.81
C TYR A 44 -8.44 5.22 11.29
N ASN A 45 -8.46 5.01 12.60
CA ASN A 45 -8.53 3.66 13.18
C ASN A 45 -9.83 2.94 12.80
N PHE A 46 -10.96 3.65 12.84
CA PHE A 46 -12.25 3.07 12.43
C PHE A 46 -12.23 2.69 10.95
N GLY A 47 -11.73 3.58 10.08
CA GLY A 47 -11.53 3.30 8.67
C GLY A 47 -10.62 2.07 8.45
N GLY A 48 -9.51 1.98 9.18
CA GLY A 48 -8.61 0.83 9.18
C GLY A 48 -9.31 -0.48 9.58
N ALA A 49 -10.16 -0.46 10.62
CA ALA A 49 -10.96 -1.62 11.02
C ALA A 49 -11.93 -2.06 9.92
N MET A 50 -12.62 -1.11 9.28
CA MET A 50 -13.55 -1.39 8.18
C MET A 50 -12.83 -1.98 6.96
N MET A 51 -11.66 -1.45 6.60
CA MET A 51 -10.85 -1.97 5.50
C MET A 51 -10.32 -3.38 5.80
N ALA A 52 -9.83 -3.63 7.02
CA ALA A 52 -9.39 -4.97 7.45
C ALA A 52 -10.55 -5.97 7.46
N LEU A 53 -11.74 -5.55 7.88
CA LEU A 53 -12.96 -6.38 7.85
C LEU A 53 -13.39 -6.69 6.41
N LEU A 54 -13.36 -5.71 5.52
CA LEU A 54 -13.65 -5.92 4.10
C LEU A 54 -12.65 -6.90 3.46
N ALA A 55 -11.35 -6.73 3.72
CA ALA A 55 -10.31 -7.65 3.27
C ALA A 55 -10.53 -9.06 3.81
N LEU A 56 -10.87 -9.18 5.10
CA LEU A 56 -11.25 -10.44 5.72
C LEU A 56 -12.44 -11.06 5.00
N LEU A 57 -13.53 -10.33 4.73
CA LEU A 57 -14.71 -10.85 4.03
C LEU A 57 -14.39 -11.36 2.61
N ILE A 58 -13.50 -10.67 1.89
CA ILE A 58 -13.07 -11.08 0.55
C ILE A 58 -12.24 -12.38 0.61
N LEU A 59 -11.27 -12.42 1.53
CA LEU A 59 -10.37 -13.56 1.70
C LEU A 59 -11.07 -14.76 2.39
N TRP A 60 -12.08 -14.51 3.21
CA TRP A 60 -12.86 -15.51 3.94
C TRP A 60 -13.57 -16.48 3.01
N LYS A 61 -13.99 -16.02 1.83
CA LYS A 61 -14.62 -16.86 0.81
C LYS A 61 -13.67 -17.90 0.19
N GLY A 62 -12.38 -17.90 0.56
CA GLY A 62 -11.39 -18.88 0.11
C GLY A 62 -11.06 -18.81 -1.38
N ARG A 63 -11.49 -17.74 -2.06
CA ARG A 63 -11.24 -17.54 -3.50
C ARG A 63 -9.91 -16.86 -3.79
N ALA A 64 -9.28 -16.28 -2.77
CA ALA A 64 -7.98 -15.64 -2.85
C ALA A 64 -7.17 -15.99 -1.60
N HIS A 65 -5.93 -16.43 -1.81
CA HIS A 65 -4.99 -16.83 -0.76
C HIS A 65 -3.72 -15.99 -0.85
N ILE A 66 -3.54 -15.10 0.11
CA ILE A 66 -2.34 -14.27 0.26
C ILE A 66 -1.43 -14.94 1.30
N PRO A 67 -0.10 -15.02 1.09
CA PRO A 67 0.78 -15.60 2.10
C PRO A 67 0.72 -14.76 3.39
N ALA A 68 0.87 -15.38 4.56
CA ALA A 68 0.78 -14.66 5.82
C ALA A 68 1.90 -13.62 6.03
N LEU A 69 3.10 -13.86 5.50
CA LEU A 69 4.24 -12.95 5.66
C LEU A 69 3.93 -11.50 5.23
N PRO A 70 3.52 -11.22 3.97
CA PRO A 70 3.19 -9.86 3.57
C PRO A 70 2.01 -9.27 4.36
N LEU A 71 1.06 -10.09 4.82
CA LEU A 71 -0.03 -9.60 5.67
C LEU A 71 0.45 -9.19 7.06
N TRP A 72 1.41 -9.91 7.64
CA TRP A 72 2.03 -9.52 8.90
C TRP A 72 2.89 -8.26 8.76
N ILE A 73 3.65 -8.12 7.67
CA ILE A 73 4.42 -6.89 7.41
C ILE A 73 3.47 -5.71 7.24
N GLY A 74 2.41 -5.86 6.44
CA GLY A 74 1.39 -4.82 6.24
C GLY A 74 0.62 -4.49 7.51
N TYR A 75 0.27 -5.49 8.32
CA TYR A 75 -0.32 -5.27 9.66
C TYR A 75 0.64 -4.47 10.54
N SER A 76 1.91 -4.87 10.66
CA SER A 76 2.90 -4.16 11.49
C SER A 76 3.10 -2.71 11.03
N ALA A 77 3.15 -2.47 9.72
CA ALA A 77 3.25 -1.13 9.15
C ALA A 77 1.99 -0.29 9.45
N SER A 78 0.80 -0.86 9.27
CA SER A 78 -0.48 -0.22 9.62
C SER A 78 -0.58 0.09 11.10
N MET A 79 -0.07 -0.81 11.96
CA MET A 79 -0.05 -0.57 13.40
C MET A 79 0.94 0.51 13.78
N LEU A 80 2.15 0.54 13.19
CA LEU A 80 3.07 1.66 13.39
C LEU A 80 2.43 2.99 12.95
N HIS A 81 1.69 2.96 11.85
CA HIS A 81 0.98 4.14 11.36
C HIS A 81 -0.07 4.63 12.36
N PHE A 82 -1.03 3.77 12.70
CA PHE A 82 -2.15 4.12 13.56
C PHE A 82 -1.78 4.32 15.02
N PHE A 83 -0.87 3.50 15.55
CA PHE A 83 -0.38 3.62 16.91
C PHE A 83 0.45 4.90 17.07
N GLY A 84 1.34 5.20 16.12
CA GLY A 84 2.15 6.42 16.15
C GLY A 84 1.31 7.69 16.26
N GLY A 85 0.21 7.76 15.51
CA GLY A 85 -0.72 8.88 15.59
C GLY A 85 -1.55 8.89 16.87
N SER A 86 -1.96 7.71 17.32
CA SER A 86 -2.68 7.54 18.59
C SER A 86 -1.84 7.91 19.82
N LEU A 87 -0.52 8.06 19.71
CA LEU A 87 0.31 8.60 20.78
C LEU A 87 0.24 10.14 20.90
N GLY A 88 -0.51 10.83 20.04
CA GLY A 88 -0.77 12.26 20.17
C GLY A 88 -1.84 12.63 21.21
N ALA A 89 -2.18 13.91 21.24
CA ALA A 89 -3.17 14.54 22.13
C ALA A 89 -4.05 15.55 21.37
N ALA A 90 -5.30 15.75 21.83
CA ALA A 90 -6.33 16.48 21.08
C ALA A 90 -6.09 18.00 21.04
N ASP A 91 -5.54 18.57 22.11
CA ASP A 91 -5.44 20.02 22.30
C ASP A 91 -3.97 20.50 22.40
N SER A 92 -3.02 19.77 21.81
CA SER A 92 -1.56 20.01 21.97
C SER A 92 -1.01 19.76 23.37
N ASP A 93 -1.77 19.06 24.21
CA ASP A 93 -1.31 18.54 25.49
C ASP A 93 -0.30 17.38 25.31
N LEU A 94 0.28 16.94 26.43
CA LEU A 94 1.17 15.79 26.46
C LEU A 94 0.43 14.49 26.12
N GLY A 95 1.03 13.67 25.25
CA GLY A 95 0.55 12.35 24.91
C GLY A 95 0.58 11.36 26.09
N PRO A 96 -0.04 10.18 25.94
CA PRO A 96 -0.24 9.22 27.02
C PRO A 96 1.06 8.58 27.55
N LEU A 97 2.18 8.76 26.84
CA LEU A 97 3.49 8.21 27.19
C LEU A 97 4.51 9.29 27.59
N CYS A 98 4.03 10.49 27.93
CA CYS A 98 4.82 11.53 28.56
C CYS A 98 4.83 11.33 30.07
N PHE A 99 5.98 10.91 30.61
CA PHE A 99 6.17 10.68 32.05
C PHE A 99 6.89 11.85 32.71
N ASP A 100 6.80 11.95 34.04
CA ASP A 100 7.48 12.98 34.80
C ASP A 100 8.99 13.03 34.49
N GLY A 101 9.47 14.20 34.07
CA GLY A 101 10.86 14.44 33.68
C GLY A 101 11.17 14.24 32.19
N MET A 102 10.18 13.90 31.36
CA MET A 102 10.32 13.91 29.90
C MET A 102 9.84 15.23 29.31
N ASN A 103 10.54 15.72 28.29
CA ASN A 103 10.05 16.83 27.48
C ASN A 103 9.22 16.32 26.29
N PRO A 104 8.23 17.09 25.81
CA PRO A 104 7.62 16.85 24.50
C PRO A 104 8.69 16.67 23.41
N GLY A 105 8.56 15.63 22.58
CA GLY A 105 9.53 15.32 21.54
C GLY A 105 10.64 14.35 21.96
N GLU A 106 10.65 13.89 23.22
CA GLU A 106 11.60 12.88 23.68
C GLU A 106 11.00 11.47 23.63
N TRP A 107 11.70 10.52 23.00
CA TRP A 107 11.33 9.10 22.96
C TRP A 107 9.90 8.84 22.44
N LEU A 108 8.99 8.43 23.33
CA LEU A 108 7.59 8.15 23.08
C LEU A 108 6.66 9.26 23.61
N CYS A 109 7.22 10.30 24.23
CA CYS A 109 6.49 11.47 24.66
C CYS A 109 6.21 12.37 23.45
N ALA A 110 5.09 12.08 22.80
CA ALA A 110 4.59 12.90 21.70
C ALA A 110 3.59 13.94 22.21
N ASP A 111 3.62 15.11 21.58
CA ASP A 111 2.66 16.18 21.77
C ASP A 111 1.86 16.42 20.47
N GLY A 112 0.78 17.19 20.59
CA GLY A 112 -0.01 17.55 19.43
C GLY A 112 -0.84 16.42 18.84
N VAL A 113 -1.70 16.79 17.89
CA VAL A 113 -2.64 15.86 17.28
C VAL A 113 -1.90 14.80 16.45
N ASN A 114 -0.73 15.10 15.90
CA ASN A 114 0.01 14.20 15.00
C ASN A 114 0.92 13.19 15.72
N GLY A 115 1.04 13.22 17.05
CA GLY A 115 1.75 12.18 17.80
C GLY A 115 3.19 11.95 17.32
N MET A 116 3.56 10.68 17.10
CA MET A 116 4.92 10.28 16.72
C MET A 116 5.42 10.87 15.40
N TYR A 117 4.51 11.32 14.54
CA TYR A 117 4.86 11.97 13.27
C TYR A 117 5.49 13.34 13.48
N HIS A 118 5.17 14.02 14.59
CA HIS A 118 5.81 15.28 14.99
C HIS A 118 7.18 15.01 15.64
N VAL A 119 7.28 13.94 16.44
CA VAL A 119 8.48 13.62 17.22
C VAL A 119 9.61 13.07 16.35
N HIS A 120 9.29 12.19 15.41
CA HIS A 120 10.28 11.45 14.62
C HIS A 120 10.07 11.71 13.13
N PRO A 121 10.88 12.58 12.50
CA PRO A 121 10.75 12.91 11.07
C PRO A 121 10.82 11.71 10.12
N TRP A 122 11.43 10.60 10.58
CA TRP A 122 11.57 9.36 9.83
C TRP A 122 10.38 8.40 9.99
N TRP A 123 9.47 8.64 10.94
CA TRP A 123 8.41 7.69 11.32
C TRP A 123 7.50 7.38 10.15
N ASP A 124 6.99 8.43 9.53
CA ASP A 124 6.10 8.35 8.38
C ASP A 124 6.78 7.64 7.19
N LYS A 125 8.06 7.94 6.99
CA LYS A 125 8.84 7.47 5.83
C LYS A 125 9.12 5.97 5.99
N LEU A 126 9.38 5.54 7.23
CA LEU A 126 9.48 4.12 7.58
C LEU A 126 8.17 3.39 7.30
N VAL A 127 7.03 3.97 7.69
CA VAL A 127 5.71 3.37 7.46
C VAL A 127 5.44 3.21 5.95
N HIS A 128 5.71 4.23 5.14
CA HIS A 128 5.60 4.14 3.67
C HIS A 128 6.47 3.03 3.08
N VAL A 129 7.76 2.99 3.46
CA VAL A 129 8.68 1.91 3.01
C VAL A 129 8.12 0.53 3.38
N MET A 130 7.66 0.34 4.62
CA MET A 130 7.16 -0.96 5.08
C MET A 130 5.86 -1.37 4.37
N ASN A 131 4.91 -0.44 4.20
CA ASN A 131 3.65 -0.68 3.48
C ASN A 131 3.91 -1.07 2.03
N SER A 132 4.73 -0.30 1.32
CA SER A 132 5.06 -0.56 -0.08
C SER A 132 5.86 -1.85 -0.26
N THR A 133 6.73 -2.20 0.70
CA THR A 133 7.42 -3.50 0.75
C THR A 133 6.42 -4.65 0.89
N ALA A 134 5.49 -4.56 1.85
CA ALA A 134 4.47 -5.58 2.09
C ALA A 134 3.60 -5.80 0.84
N LEU A 135 3.14 -4.73 0.20
CA LEU A 135 2.37 -4.77 -1.03
C LEU A 135 3.15 -5.42 -2.17
N ALA A 136 4.41 -5.06 -2.37
CA ALA A 136 5.22 -5.62 -3.45
C ALA A 136 5.47 -7.12 -3.26
N ILE A 137 5.70 -7.57 -2.02
CA ILE A 137 5.80 -9.00 -1.69
C ILE A 137 4.47 -9.71 -1.95
N ALA A 138 3.35 -9.13 -1.48
CA ALA A 138 2.01 -9.69 -1.67
C ALA A 138 1.67 -9.88 -3.15
N TRP A 139 1.88 -8.83 -3.96
CA TRP A 139 1.58 -8.85 -5.38
C TRP A 139 2.49 -9.79 -6.15
N SER A 140 3.79 -9.82 -5.85
CA SER A 140 4.73 -10.73 -6.52
C SER A 140 4.32 -12.19 -6.30
N LEU A 141 4.05 -12.58 -5.05
CA LEU A 141 3.62 -13.94 -4.71
C LEU A 141 2.19 -14.25 -5.21
N GLY A 142 1.31 -13.23 -5.24
CA GLY A 142 -0.04 -13.35 -5.77
C GLY A 142 -0.06 -13.63 -7.28
N TRP A 143 0.68 -12.84 -8.07
CA TRP A 143 0.80 -13.04 -9.52
C TRP A 143 1.43 -14.39 -9.86
N ARG A 144 2.37 -14.86 -9.05
CA ARG A 144 2.98 -16.18 -9.19
C ARG A 144 1.98 -17.30 -9.02
N ARG A 145 1.19 -17.28 -7.95
CA ARG A 145 0.13 -18.27 -7.72
C ARG A 145 -0.96 -18.22 -8.78
N MET A 146 -1.34 -17.01 -9.22
CA MET A 146 -2.28 -16.88 -10.34
C MET A 146 -1.70 -17.45 -11.63
N SER A 147 -0.40 -17.29 -11.86
CA SER A 147 0.30 -17.90 -13.00
C SER A 147 0.19 -19.42 -12.96
N GLU A 148 0.51 -20.04 -11.83
CA GLU A 148 0.38 -21.50 -11.66
C GLU A 148 -1.06 -21.99 -11.82
N TYR A 149 -2.00 -21.34 -11.13
CA TYR A 149 -3.42 -21.73 -11.13
C TYR A 149 -4.03 -21.69 -12.53
N ASN A 150 -3.67 -20.70 -13.35
CA ASN A 150 -4.19 -20.53 -14.70
C ASN A 150 -3.28 -21.14 -15.78
N GLY A 151 -2.18 -21.78 -15.42
CA GLY A 151 -1.19 -22.31 -16.37
C GLY A 151 -0.47 -21.25 -17.20
N TRP A 152 -0.40 -20.00 -16.73
CA TRP A 152 0.35 -18.94 -17.39
C TRP A 152 1.85 -19.11 -17.16
N GLN A 153 2.65 -18.71 -18.14
CA GLN A 153 4.11 -18.67 -18.04
C GLN A 153 4.61 -17.23 -17.87
N LEU A 154 4.25 -16.61 -16.75
CA LEU A 154 4.73 -15.25 -16.45
C LEU A 154 6.21 -15.28 -16.09
N SER A 155 7.03 -14.50 -16.79
CA SER A 155 8.46 -14.40 -16.49
C SER A 155 8.71 -13.64 -15.17
N PRO A 156 9.84 -13.87 -14.48
CA PRO A 156 10.17 -13.12 -13.25
C PRO A 156 10.21 -11.61 -13.43
N ARG A 157 10.61 -11.14 -14.62
CA ARG A 157 10.66 -9.72 -14.95
C ARG A 157 9.25 -9.12 -15.04
N VAL A 158 8.31 -9.83 -15.66
CA VAL A 158 6.92 -9.38 -15.76
C VAL A 158 6.27 -9.30 -14.38
N VAL A 159 6.47 -10.32 -13.54
CA VAL A 159 5.95 -10.32 -12.16
C VAL A 159 6.55 -9.17 -11.36
N ALA A 160 7.88 -9.01 -11.41
CA ALA A 160 8.60 -7.93 -10.73
C ALA A 160 8.09 -6.55 -11.14
N PHE A 161 7.98 -6.28 -12.45
CA PHE A 161 7.47 -5.00 -12.95
C PHE A 161 6.02 -4.76 -12.52
N THR A 162 5.15 -5.78 -12.68
CA THR A 162 3.72 -5.65 -12.34
C THR A 162 3.53 -5.38 -10.85
N ALA A 163 4.25 -6.10 -9.99
CA ALA A 163 4.19 -5.91 -8.54
C ALA A 163 4.76 -4.56 -8.09
N PHE A 164 5.92 -4.17 -8.63
CA PHE A 164 6.53 -2.87 -8.36
C PHE A 164 5.59 -1.73 -8.78
N SER A 165 5.10 -1.79 -10.03
CA SER A 165 4.22 -0.77 -10.59
C SER A 165 2.94 -0.62 -9.79
N LEU A 166 2.32 -1.74 -9.38
CA LEU A 166 1.09 -1.72 -8.60
C LEU A 166 1.32 -1.18 -7.19
N SER A 167 2.43 -1.53 -6.52
CA SER A 167 2.74 -1.01 -5.20
C SER A 167 2.98 0.51 -5.20
N VAL A 168 3.79 1.01 -6.13
CA VAL A 168 4.02 2.47 -6.27
C VAL A 168 2.72 3.19 -6.63
N ALA A 169 1.90 2.60 -7.50
CA ALA A 169 0.62 3.20 -7.87
C ALA A 169 -0.36 3.31 -6.67
N ILE A 170 -0.33 2.35 -5.74
CA ILE A 170 -1.11 2.43 -4.50
C ILE A 170 -0.59 3.55 -3.59
N GLY A 171 0.74 3.70 -3.45
CA GLY A 171 1.35 4.82 -2.72
C GLY A 171 0.94 6.18 -3.26
N VAL A 172 1.05 6.39 -4.58
CA VAL A 172 0.57 7.62 -5.24
C VAL A 172 -0.93 7.83 -5.04
N ALA A 173 -1.75 6.78 -5.07
CA ALA A 173 -3.18 6.91 -4.82
C ALA A 173 -3.48 7.33 -3.37
N TYR A 174 -2.63 6.93 -2.42
CA TYR A 174 -2.70 7.38 -1.03
C TYR A 174 -2.38 8.87 -0.92
N GLU A 175 -1.31 9.35 -1.57
CA GLU A 175 -0.97 10.77 -1.62
C GLU A 175 -2.07 11.62 -2.27
N VAL A 176 -2.74 11.10 -3.30
CA VAL A 176 -3.91 11.78 -3.90
C VAL A 176 -5.08 11.85 -2.93
N TYR A 177 -5.29 10.81 -2.13
CA TYR A 177 -6.30 10.83 -1.07
C TYR A 177 -5.99 11.92 -0.03
N GLU A 178 -4.72 12.07 0.38
CA GLU A 178 -4.32 13.14 1.30
C GLU A 178 -4.49 14.53 0.68
N PHE A 179 -4.06 14.70 -0.56
CA PHE A 179 -4.24 15.93 -1.31
C PHE A 179 -5.72 16.32 -1.42
N PHE A 180 -6.60 15.36 -1.70
CA PHE A 180 -8.04 15.58 -1.74
C PHE A 180 -8.60 15.98 -0.37
N GLY A 181 -8.17 15.27 0.68
CA GLY A 181 -8.56 15.57 2.07
C GLY A 181 -8.22 17.01 2.47
N LYS A 182 -7.00 17.44 2.19
CA LYS A 182 -6.56 18.82 2.43
C LYS A 182 -7.33 19.84 1.58
N THR A 183 -7.47 19.60 0.29
CA THR A 183 -8.08 20.56 -0.65
C THR A 183 -9.57 20.78 -0.39
N PHE A 184 -10.31 19.71 -0.09
CA PHE A 184 -11.78 19.77 0.00
C PHE A 184 -12.32 19.83 1.42
N PHE A 185 -11.57 19.30 2.40
CA PHE A 185 -12.05 19.22 3.78
C PHE A 185 -11.19 19.99 4.77
N GLN A 186 -10.00 20.50 4.38
CA GLN A 186 -9.07 21.20 5.27
C GLN A 186 -8.70 20.37 6.52
N THR A 187 -8.82 19.05 6.45
CA THR A 187 -8.76 18.16 7.63
C THR A 187 -7.40 17.50 7.84
N ILE A 188 -6.46 17.61 6.90
CA ILE A 188 -5.20 16.84 6.94
C ILE A 188 -4.02 17.79 7.17
N ASP A 189 -3.51 17.78 8.41
CA ASP A 189 -2.40 18.60 8.89
C ASP A 189 -1.00 18.00 8.62
N GLN A 190 -0.93 16.84 7.94
CA GLN A 190 0.34 16.21 7.52
C GLN A 190 0.77 16.59 6.09
N GLY A 191 -0.08 17.28 5.32
CA GLY A 191 0.14 17.51 3.90
C GLY A 191 1.11 18.65 3.57
N GLY A 192 2.04 18.42 2.64
CA GLY A 192 2.95 19.45 2.09
C GLY A 192 3.85 18.87 1.00
N TYR A 193 4.45 19.74 0.18
CA TYR A 193 5.27 19.30 -0.96
C TYR A 193 6.39 18.33 -0.53
N VAL A 194 7.17 18.72 0.48
CA VAL A 194 8.29 17.91 0.96
C VAL A 194 7.80 16.58 1.52
N ASN A 195 6.69 16.57 2.28
CA ASN A 195 6.11 15.36 2.84
C ASN A 195 5.79 14.36 1.72
N THR A 196 4.87 14.75 0.84
CA THR A 196 4.41 13.94 -0.29
C THR A 196 5.57 13.49 -1.18
N ALA A 197 6.51 14.38 -1.51
CA ALA A 197 7.64 14.01 -2.35
C ALA A 197 8.54 12.96 -1.68
N THR A 198 8.80 13.08 -0.37
CA THR A 198 9.56 12.07 0.39
C THR A 198 8.80 10.76 0.58
N ASP A 199 7.47 10.80 0.64
CA ASP A 199 6.63 9.61 0.77
C ASP A 199 6.58 8.83 -0.53
N LEU A 200 6.51 9.51 -1.68
CA LEU A 200 6.69 8.89 -2.99
C LEU A 200 8.05 8.19 -3.14
N VAL A 201 9.13 8.81 -2.65
CA VAL A 201 10.47 8.19 -2.62
C VAL A 201 10.48 6.95 -1.72
N SER A 202 9.87 7.05 -0.54
CA SER A 202 9.74 5.95 0.42
C SER A 202 8.96 4.78 -0.17
N ASP A 203 7.88 5.06 -0.91
CA ASP A 203 7.08 4.05 -1.59
C ASP A 203 7.83 3.37 -2.72
N MET A 204 8.59 4.12 -3.53
CA MET A 204 9.47 3.54 -4.55
C MET A 204 10.53 2.62 -3.94
N LEU A 205 11.16 3.06 -2.85
CA LEU A 205 12.17 2.27 -2.14
C LEU A 205 11.55 0.99 -1.59
N GLY A 206 10.43 1.10 -0.88
CA GLY A 206 9.71 -0.05 -0.33
C GLY A 206 9.28 -1.04 -1.41
N ALA A 207 8.67 -0.55 -2.50
CA ALA A 207 8.28 -1.41 -3.61
C ALA A 207 9.49 -2.13 -4.23
N GLY A 208 10.61 -1.42 -4.41
CA GLY A 208 11.86 -1.99 -4.89
C GLY A 208 12.40 -3.08 -3.98
N LEU A 209 12.44 -2.84 -2.67
CA LEU A 209 12.88 -3.83 -1.68
C LEU A 209 12.00 -5.08 -1.67
N GLY A 210 10.67 -4.93 -1.75
CA GLY A 210 9.75 -6.07 -1.77
C GLY A 210 9.88 -6.93 -3.04
N VAL A 211 10.07 -6.30 -4.20
CA VAL A 211 10.35 -7.03 -5.45
C VAL A 211 11.73 -7.68 -5.42
N LEU A 212 12.76 -7.02 -4.88
CA LEU A 212 14.09 -7.60 -4.73
C LEU A 212 14.08 -8.81 -3.80
N PHE A 213 13.39 -8.69 -2.65
CA PHE A 213 13.19 -9.79 -1.71
C PHE A 213 12.55 -10.99 -2.42
N THR A 214 11.41 -10.79 -3.09
CA THR A 214 10.74 -11.90 -3.78
C THR A 214 11.55 -12.44 -4.95
N HIS A 215 12.38 -11.62 -5.62
CA HIS A 215 13.28 -12.09 -6.66
C HIS A 215 14.22 -13.21 -6.15
N PHE A 216 14.79 -13.05 -4.96
CA PHE A 216 15.72 -14.02 -4.38
C PHE A 216 15.04 -15.15 -3.62
N TYR A 217 13.92 -14.88 -2.94
CA TYR A 217 13.28 -15.84 -2.04
C TYR A 217 12.15 -16.65 -2.67
N ASP A 218 11.61 -16.24 -3.83
CA ASP A 218 10.59 -17.03 -4.52
C ASP A 218 11.24 -18.21 -5.28
N PRO A 219 11.04 -19.47 -4.85
CA PRO A 219 11.61 -20.63 -5.53
C PRO A 219 11.10 -20.79 -6.96
N MET A 220 9.92 -20.25 -7.30
CA MET A 220 9.35 -20.33 -8.64
C MET A 220 10.12 -19.50 -9.68
N ASN A 221 10.96 -18.56 -9.25
CA ASN A 221 11.83 -17.81 -10.17
C ASN A 221 12.87 -18.70 -10.86
N LYS A 222 13.21 -19.86 -10.27
CA LYS A 222 14.18 -20.81 -10.83
C LYS A 222 13.58 -21.67 -11.96
N THR A 223 12.27 -21.90 -11.93
CA THR A 223 11.56 -22.78 -12.87
C THR A 223 10.75 -22.02 -13.92
N SER A 224 10.60 -20.71 -13.75
CA SER A 224 9.84 -19.83 -14.64
C SER A 224 10.57 -19.57 -15.96
N ASP A 225 9.81 -19.49 -17.06
CA ASP A 225 10.33 -19.10 -18.37
C ASP A 225 10.96 -17.70 -18.32
N LYS A 226 12.25 -17.62 -18.64
CA LYS A 226 13.03 -16.39 -18.67
C LYS A 226 12.96 -15.67 -20.01
N SER A 227 12.43 -16.31 -21.05
CA SER A 227 12.37 -15.76 -22.41
C SER A 227 11.50 -14.51 -22.48
N GLY A 228 10.43 -14.45 -21.69
CA GLY A 228 9.46 -13.35 -21.70
C GLY A 228 8.65 -13.24 -23.01
N GLN A 229 8.70 -14.28 -23.87
CA GLN A 229 8.05 -14.28 -25.17
C GLN A 229 6.59 -14.76 -25.12
N SER A 230 6.18 -15.34 -23.98
CA SER A 230 4.80 -15.77 -23.77
C SER A 230 3.84 -14.57 -23.78
N PRO A 231 2.69 -14.66 -24.48
CA PRO A 231 1.72 -13.57 -24.51
C PRO A 231 1.18 -13.29 -23.12
N LEU A 232 1.12 -12.00 -22.76
CA LEU A 232 0.62 -11.59 -21.45
C LEU A 232 -0.89 -11.87 -21.33
N PRO A 233 -1.34 -12.46 -20.22
CA PRO A 233 -2.75 -12.57 -19.91
C PRO A 233 -3.44 -11.19 -19.91
N PRO A 234 -4.72 -11.11 -20.31
CA PRO A 234 -5.48 -9.86 -20.27
C PRO A 234 -5.47 -9.18 -18.88
N GLN A 235 -5.48 -9.97 -17.81
CA GLN A 235 -5.42 -9.50 -16.43
C GLN A 235 -4.14 -8.72 -16.14
N VAL A 236 -2.98 -9.29 -16.49
CA VAL A 236 -1.67 -8.61 -16.34
C VAL A 236 -1.63 -7.35 -17.20
N THR A 237 -2.15 -7.41 -18.43
CA THR A 237 -2.20 -6.25 -19.32
C THR A 237 -3.07 -5.12 -18.74
N LEU A 238 -4.24 -5.46 -18.20
CA LEU A 238 -5.14 -4.48 -17.57
C LEU A 238 -4.52 -3.88 -16.31
N THR A 239 -3.89 -4.70 -15.47
CA THR A 239 -3.16 -4.22 -14.29
C THR A 239 -2.07 -3.25 -14.70
N ASN A 240 -1.20 -3.63 -15.65
CA ASN A 240 -0.11 -2.75 -16.10
C ASN A 240 -0.62 -1.47 -16.75
N ASN A 241 -1.70 -1.53 -17.55
CA ASN A 241 -2.32 -0.32 -18.11
C ASN A 241 -2.84 0.62 -17.01
N GLY A 242 -3.35 0.07 -15.91
CA GLY A 242 -3.84 0.84 -14.78
C GLY A 242 -2.72 1.38 -13.90
N SER A 243 -1.69 0.59 -13.62
CA SER A 243 -0.65 0.97 -12.66
C SER A 243 0.49 1.79 -13.29
N THR A 244 0.82 1.57 -14.57
CA THR A 244 2.00 2.18 -15.19
C THR A 244 1.94 3.71 -15.23
N PRO A 245 0.84 4.38 -15.64
CA PRO A 245 0.79 5.84 -15.66
C PRO A 245 0.98 6.46 -14.28
N ILE A 246 0.39 5.83 -13.27
CA ILE A 246 0.44 6.27 -11.87
C ILE A 246 1.85 6.06 -11.29
N MET A 247 2.43 4.88 -11.51
CA MET A 247 3.82 4.61 -11.15
C MET A 247 4.79 5.56 -11.85
N ALA A 248 4.55 5.90 -13.13
CA ALA A 248 5.42 6.78 -13.89
C ALA A 248 5.45 8.19 -13.31
N ILE A 249 4.29 8.74 -12.92
CA ILE A 249 4.27 10.06 -12.28
C ILE A 249 4.92 10.02 -10.89
N GLY A 250 4.66 8.98 -10.08
CA GLY A 250 5.32 8.82 -8.78
C GLY A 250 6.84 8.76 -8.91
N ALA A 251 7.34 8.07 -9.94
CA ALA A 251 8.76 8.02 -10.25
C ALA A 251 9.33 9.38 -10.69
N ILE A 252 8.66 10.08 -11.61
CA ILE A 252 9.09 11.40 -12.07
C ILE A 252 9.18 12.37 -10.90
N LEU A 253 8.17 12.41 -10.03
CA LEU A 253 8.13 13.30 -8.88
C LEU A 253 9.18 12.95 -7.82
N SER A 254 9.44 11.66 -7.61
CA SER A 254 10.53 11.20 -6.74
C SER A 254 11.90 11.63 -7.27
N PHE A 255 12.13 11.50 -8.59
CA PHE A 255 13.37 11.95 -9.22
C PHE A 255 13.49 13.48 -9.20
N ASP A 256 12.39 14.19 -9.42
CA ASP A 256 12.36 15.66 -9.32
C ASP A 256 12.83 16.12 -7.94
N PHE A 257 12.29 15.50 -6.89
CA PHE A 257 12.70 15.80 -5.52
C PHE A 257 14.18 15.48 -5.25
N LEU A 258 14.61 14.26 -5.59
CA LEU A 258 15.97 13.79 -5.25
C LEU A 258 17.08 14.44 -6.07
N LEU A 259 16.83 14.73 -7.35
CA LEU A 259 17.88 15.14 -8.29
C LEU A 259 17.76 16.59 -8.72
N LEU A 260 16.56 17.14 -8.72
CA LEU A 260 16.26 18.50 -9.21
C LEU A 260 15.78 19.44 -8.11
N ASN A 261 15.75 18.97 -6.85
CA ASN A 261 15.27 19.72 -5.70
C ASN A 261 13.86 20.32 -5.92
N GLY A 262 13.01 19.57 -6.64
CA GLY A 262 11.65 19.98 -6.95
C GLY A 262 11.50 20.95 -8.12
N GLY A 263 12.52 21.10 -8.97
CA GLY A 263 12.53 22.08 -10.07
C GLY A 263 11.44 21.86 -11.13
N ILE A 264 10.97 20.64 -11.38
CA ILE A 264 9.90 20.38 -12.36
C ILE A 264 8.58 20.96 -11.88
N VAL A 265 8.28 20.81 -10.58
CA VAL A 265 7.03 21.31 -9.99
C VAL A 265 7.19 22.59 -9.18
N ASN A 266 8.38 23.19 -9.17
CA ASN A 266 8.74 24.36 -8.34
C ASN A 266 8.41 24.17 -6.85
N SER A 267 8.53 22.95 -6.35
CA SER A 267 8.12 22.58 -4.98
C SER A 267 6.68 22.94 -4.63
N ASP A 268 5.80 23.04 -5.63
CA ASP A 268 4.39 23.39 -5.47
C ASP A 268 3.57 22.14 -5.10
N TYR A 269 2.95 22.20 -3.91
CA TYR A 269 2.14 21.11 -3.37
C TYR A 269 0.84 20.88 -4.16
N ASP A 270 0.22 21.94 -4.68
CA ASP A 270 -1.01 21.80 -5.44
C ASP A 270 -0.71 21.23 -6.82
N PHE A 271 0.42 21.63 -7.42
CA PHE A 271 0.82 21.13 -8.72
C PHE A 271 1.20 19.64 -8.68
N ILE A 272 1.95 19.19 -7.66
CA ILE A 272 2.25 17.76 -7.48
C ILE A 272 0.96 16.94 -7.29
N GLY A 273 0.01 17.43 -6.49
CA GLY A 273 -1.30 16.81 -6.29
C GLY A 273 -2.11 16.67 -7.57
N GLN A 274 -2.15 17.73 -8.39
CA GLN A 274 -2.83 17.72 -9.69
C GLN A 274 -2.20 16.77 -10.70
N LEU A 275 -0.87 16.68 -10.74
CA LEU A 275 -0.15 15.74 -11.61
C LEU A 275 -0.46 14.29 -11.23
N MET A 276 -0.42 13.98 -9.94
CA MET A 276 -0.79 12.64 -9.45
C MET A 276 -2.25 12.31 -9.78
N LEU A 277 -3.19 13.21 -9.49
CA LEU A 277 -4.61 13.02 -9.82
C LEU A 277 -4.84 12.83 -11.32
N THR A 278 -4.16 13.61 -12.16
CA THR A 278 -4.23 13.47 -13.63
C THR A 278 -3.79 12.08 -14.08
N SER A 279 -2.75 11.51 -13.45
CA SER A 279 -2.29 10.15 -13.76
C SER A 279 -3.34 9.07 -13.48
N LEU A 280 -4.18 9.25 -12.44
CA LEU A 280 -5.30 8.35 -12.15
C LEU A 280 -6.35 8.40 -13.26
N PHE A 281 -6.66 9.59 -13.80
CA PHE A 281 -7.57 9.72 -14.95
C PHE A 281 -7.00 9.07 -16.21
N VAL A 282 -5.72 9.31 -16.52
CA VAL A 282 -5.03 8.67 -17.66
C VAL A 282 -5.06 7.14 -17.52
N SER A 283 -4.77 6.63 -16.33
CA SER A 283 -4.88 5.21 -16.00
C SER A 283 -6.28 4.66 -16.26
N GLY A 284 -7.32 5.33 -15.76
CA GLY A 284 -8.72 4.94 -15.98
C GLY A 284 -9.09 4.88 -17.46
N LEU A 285 -8.65 5.87 -18.25
CA LEU A 285 -8.86 5.89 -19.71
C LEU A 285 -8.14 4.74 -20.42
N MET A 286 -6.90 4.41 -20.01
CA MET A 286 -6.14 3.30 -20.59
C MET A 286 -6.79 1.94 -20.30
N VAL A 287 -7.32 1.76 -19.09
CA VAL A 287 -8.08 0.55 -18.71
C VAL A 287 -9.38 0.48 -19.49
N ALA A 288 -10.17 1.56 -19.53
CA ALA A 288 -11.44 1.62 -20.25
C ALA A 288 -11.27 1.31 -21.75
N ARG A 289 -10.26 1.92 -22.39
CA ARG A 289 -9.91 1.64 -23.79
C ARG A 289 -9.62 0.17 -24.02
N ARG A 290 -8.84 -0.47 -23.13
CA ARG A 290 -8.49 -1.89 -23.27
C ARG A 290 -9.71 -2.80 -23.10
N LEU A 291 -10.59 -2.50 -22.15
CA LEU A 291 -11.85 -3.23 -21.96
C LEU A 291 -12.75 -3.11 -23.20
N PHE A 292 -12.86 -1.90 -23.77
CA PHE A 292 -13.63 -1.67 -24.98
C PHE A 292 -13.12 -2.48 -26.18
N LEU A 293 -11.80 -2.46 -26.42
CA LEU A 293 -11.16 -3.25 -27.50
C LEU A 293 -11.38 -4.76 -27.30
N ASN A 294 -11.27 -5.26 -26.06
CA ASN A 294 -11.53 -6.66 -25.75
C ASN A 294 -12.99 -7.05 -26.00
N SER A 295 -13.94 -6.12 -25.76
CA SER A 295 -15.37 -6.34 -26.03
C SER A 295 -15.65 -6.44 -27.53
N GLN A 296 -15.11 -5.50 -28.33
CA GLN A 296 -15.27 -5.52 -29.79
C GLN A 296 -14.67 -6.79 -30.42
N ALA A 297 -13.48 -7.19 -29.97
CA ALA A 297 -12.83 -8.42 -30.47
C ALA A 297 -13.62 -9.70 -30.14
N LYS A 298 -14.40 -9.71 -29.04
CA LYS A 298 -15.31 -10.82 -28.73
C LYS A 298 -16.55 -10.81 -29.63
N GLN A 299 -17.13 -9.64 -29.89
CA GLN A 299 -18.28 -9.50 -30.79
C GLN A 299 -17.96 -9.93 -32.22
N GLN A 300 -16.77 -9.57 -32.73
CA GLN A 300 -16.30 -9.98 -34.06
C GLN A 300 -16.01 -11.48 -34.21
N LYS A 301 -15.82 -12.22 -33.10
CA LYS A 301 -15.63 -13.68 -33.13
C LYS A 301 -16.94 -14.47 -33.01
N GLN A 302 -18.05 -13.79 -32.73
CA GLN A 302 -19.36 -14.40 -32.52
C GLN A 302 -20.36 -14.14 -33.67
N GLY A 303 -20.01 -13.27 -34.63
CA GLY A 303 -20.74 -13.05 -35.89
C GLY A 303 -19.97 -13.65 -37.05
#